data_AF-A0A4R6T7D2-F1
#
_entry.id   AF-A0A4R6T7D2-F1
#
_cell.length_a   1.000
_cell.length_b   1.000
_cell.length_c   1.000
_cell.angle_alpha   90.00
_cell.angle_beta   90.00
_cell.angle_gamma   90.00
#
_symmetry.space_group_name_H-M   'P 1'
#
loop_
_entity.id
_entity.type
_entity.pdbx_description
1 polymer ?
#
loop_
_entity_poly.entity_id
_entity_poly.type
_entity_poly.pdbx_seq_one_letter_code
_entity_poly.pdbx_strand_id
1 'polypeptide(L)'
;MDLVTPPSGLIFWQLSGLVYFGFWTYALFDCVKNEFRGLNQKLIWLMLILFAPIIGTFLYLSMSKKTKEKRMFNPDFDKNKN
;
A
#
# COMPACT_ATOMS: atom_id res chain seq x y z
N MET A 1 4.43 3.34 46.30
CA MET A 1 3.52 3.77 45.22
C MET A 1 3.92 2.99 43.96
N ASP A 2 3.90 1.65 44.05
CA ASP A 2 4.68 0.76 43.17
C ASP A 2 3.79 -0.02 42.20
N LEU A 3 2.56 0.45 42.01
CA LEU A 3 1.51 -0.21 41.22
C LEU A 3 1.40 0.35 39.80
N VAL A 4 2.22 1.34 39.44
CA VAL A 4 2.16 2.02 38.13
C VAL A 4 3.41 1.78 37.30
N THR A 5 4.48 1.20 37.85
CA THR A 5 5.70 0.84 37.10
C THR A 5 5.43 -0.40 36.26
N PRO A 6 5.24 -0.28 34.94
CA PRO A 6 5.08 -1.44 34.09
C PRO A 6 6.44 -2.15 34.05
N PRO A 7 6.50 -3.48 34.24
CA PRO A 7 7.65 -4.28 33.90
C PRO A 7 8.24 -3.83 32.56
N SER A 8 9.56 -3.68 32.47
CA SER A 8 10.25 -3.15 31.29
C SER A 8 9.82 -3.83 29.98
N GLY A 9 9.49 -5.13 30.01
CA GLY A 9 8.94 -5.86 28.87
C GLY A 9 7.62 -5.33 28.31
N LEU A 10 6.74 -4.77 29.15
CA LEU A 10 5.45 -4.21 28.70
C LEU A 10 5.63 -2.92 27.90
N ILE A 11 6.64 -2.12 28.24
CA ILE A 11 6.97 -0.89 27.50
C ILE A 11 7.44 -1.25 26.09
N PHE A 12 8.29 -2.26 25.94
CA PHE A 12 8.72 -2.74 24.63
C PHE A 12 7.57 -3.28 23.79
N TRP A 13 6.64 -4.02 24.40
CA TRP A 13 5.44 -4.52 23.72
C TRP A 13 4.50 -3.40 23.26
N GLN A 14 4.30 -2.39 24.11
CA GLN A 14 3.45 -1.25 23.77
C GLN A 14 4.06 -0.39 22.68
N LEU A 15 5.37 -0.13 22.73
CA LEU A 15 6.07 0.61 21.68
C LEU A 15 6.03 -0.12 20.33
N SER A 16 6.24 -1.44 20.30
CA SER A 16 6.21 -2.20 19.05
C SER A 16 4.82 -2.18 18.40
N GLY A 17 3.75 -2.32 19.20
CA GLY A 17 2.38 -2.20 18.73
C GLY A 17 2.05 -0.81 18.18
N LEU A 18 2.55 0.24 18.84
CA LEU A 18 2.32 1.62 18.44
C LEU A 18 3.04 1.95 17.11
N VAL A 19 4.28 1.48 16.95
CA VAL A 19 5.03 1.58 15.69
C VAL A 19 4.31 0.82 14.56
N TYR A 20 3.83 -0.38 14.84
CA TYR A 20 3.09 -1.18 13.86
C TYR A 20 1.78 -0.49 13.44
N PHE A 21 1.06 0.09 14.39
CA PHE A 21 -0.16 0.84 14.13
C PHE A 21 0.10 2.14 13.34
N GLY A 22 1.19 2.85 13.65
CA GLY A 22 1.65 4.00 12.89
C GLY A 22 2.02 3.63 11.45
N PHE A 23 2.73 2.51 11.25
CA PHE A 23 3.07 2.01 9.92
C PHE A 23 1.82 1.61 9.12
N TRP A 24 0.85 0.95 9.78
CA TRP A 24 -0.41 0.57 9.16
C TRP A 24 -1.23 1.77 8.71
N THR A 25 -1.41 2.76 9.59
CA THR A 25 -2.15 3.99 9.25
C THR A 25 -1.45 4.81 8.16
N TYR A 26 -0.12 4.86 8.17
CA TYR A 26 0.65 5.48 7.09
C TYR A 26 0.40 4.81 5.73
N ALA A 27 0.44 3.47 5.68
CA ALA A 27 0.16 2.72 4.44
C ALA A 27 -1.26 2.95 3.92
N LEU A 28 -2.23 3.10 4.84
CA LEU A 28 -3.62 3.40 4.51
C LEU A 28 -3.74 4.82 3.93
N PHE A 29 -3.07 5.81 4.53
CA PHE A 29 -3.01 7.18 4.02
C PHE A 29 -2.35 7.28 2.64
N ASP A 30 -1.24 6.57 2.44
CA ASP A 30 -0.54 6.51 1.15
C ASP A 30 -1.42 5.91 0.06
N CYS A 31 -2.15 4.84 0.37
CA CYS A 31 -3.11 4.21 -0.55
C CYS A 31 -4.29 5.13 -0.90
N VAL A 32 -4.76 5.96 0.04
CA VAL A 32 -5.84 6.93 -0.21
C VAL A 32 -5.34 8.13 -1.02
N LYS A 33 -4.12 8.60 -0.73
CA LYS A 33 -3.51 9.76 -1.40
C LYS A 33 -3.05 9.44 -2.82
N ASN A 34 -2.66 8.21 -3.11
CA ASN A 34 -2.27 7.83 -4.46
C ASN A 34 -3.53 7.68 -5.36
N GLU A 35 -3.60 8.47 -6.43
CA GLU A 35 -4.70 8.43 -7.38
C GLU A 35 -4.55 7.23 -8.32
N PHE A 36 -5.10 6.08 -7.90
CA PHE A 36 -5.26 4.96 -8.83
C PHE A 36 -6.23 5.35 -9.93
N ARG A 37 -5.84 5.11 -11.18
CA ARG A 37 -6.57 5.42 -12.41
C ARG A 37 -7.98 4.81 -12.53
N GLY A 38 -8.41 4.00 -11.56
CA GLY A 38 -9.75 3.40 -11.50
C GLY A 38 -10.33 3.42 -10.08
N LEU A 39 -11.52 4.01 -9.94
CA LEU A 39 -12.24 4.16 -8.66
C LEU A 39 -12.49 2.81 -7.96
N ASN A 40 -12.82 1.77 -8.73
CA ASN A 40 -13.05 0.42 -8.22
C ASN A 40 -11.74 -0.24 -7.72
N GLN A 41 -10.63 -0.01 -8.41
CA GLN A 41 -9.33 -0.60 -8.08
C GLN A 41 -8.76 0.00 -6.79
N LYS A 42 -9.01 1.29 -6.55
CA LYS A 42 -8.68 1.96 -5.28
C LYS A 42 -9.42 1.34 -4.09
N LEU A 43 -10.72 1.06 -4.25
CA LEU A 43 -11.54 0.49 -3.19
C LEU A 43 -11.07 -0.92 -2.78
N ILE A 44 -10.70 -1.75 -3.75
CA ILE A 44 -10.17 -3.10 -3.52
C ILE A 44 -8.83 -3.05 -2.77
N TRP A 45 -7.92 -2.15 -3.16
CA TRP A 45 -6.65 -1.95 -2.45
C TRP A 45 -6.83 -1.50 -1.01
N LEU A 46 -7.76 -0.56 -0.79
CA LEU A 46 -8.11 -0.08 0.55
C LEU A 46 -8.66 -1.21 1.42
N MET A 47 -9.58 -2.01 0.90
CA MET A 47 -10.18 -3.14 1.63
C MET A 47 -9.14 -4.22 1.96
N LEU A 48 -8.19 -4.49 1.05
CA LEU A 48 -7.11 -5.44 1.28
C LEU A 48 -6.12 -4.98 2.37
N ILE A 49 -5.73 -3.70 2.36
CA ILE A 49 -4.84 -3.13 3.39
C ILE A 49 -5.53 -3.02 4.75
N LEU A 50 -6.85 -2.78 4.74
CA LEU A 50 -7.66 -2.66 5.95
C LEU A 50 -7.89 -4.01 6.63
N PHE A 51 -8.22 -5.07 5.87
CA PHE A 51 -8.44 -6.41 6.42
C PHE A 51 -7.18 -7.26 6.54
N ALA A 52 -6.13 -6.95 5.78
CA ALA A 52 -4.89 -7.71 5.77
C ALA A 52 -3.68 -6.76 5.67
N PRO A 53 -3.24 -6.13 6.78
CA PRO A 53 -2.16 -5.13 6.74
C PRO A 53 -0.85 -5.65 6.13
N ILE A 54 -0.47 -6.88 6.48
CA ILE A 54 0.77 -7.53 6.01
C ILE A 54 0.62 -7.99 4.55
N ILE A 55 -0.49 -8.66 4.23
CA ILE A 55 -0.72 -9.23 2.90
C ILE A 55 -1.06 -8.13 1.89
N GLY A 56 -1.83 -7.14 2.30
CA GLY A 56 -2.26 -5.99 1.50
C GLY A 56 -1.09 -5.13 1.02
N THR A 57 -0.10 -4.84 1.88
CA THR A 57 1.11 -4.13 1.45
C THR A 57 1.97 -4.96 0.50
N PHE A 58 2.13 -6.26 0.76
CA PHE A 58 2.90 -7.15 -0.11
C PHE A 58 2.25 -7.34 -1.50
N LEU A 59 0.93 -7.53 -1.51
CA LEU A 59 0.16 -7.65 -2.73
C LEU A 59 0.20 -6.33 -3.52
N TYR A 60 0.19 -5.18 -2.84
CA TYR A 60 0.23 -3.85 -3.47
C TYR A 60 1.48 -3.67 -4.31
N LEU A 61 2.63 -3.99 -3.71
CA LEU A 61 3.92 -3.92 -4.38
C LEU A 61 4.03 -4.91 -5.55
N SER A 62 3.40 -6.09 -5.44
CA SER A 62 3.39 -7.09 -6.52
C SER A 62 2.52 -6.67 -7.71
N MET A 63 1.32 -6.14 -7.45
CA MET A 63 0.36 -5.77 -8.49
C MET A 63 0.74 -4.47 -9.22
N SER A 64 1.30 -3.49 -8.48
CA SER A 64 1.78 -2.22 -9.06
C SER A 64 2.81 -2.44 -10.18
N LYS A 65 3.59 -3.53 -10.12
CA LYS A 65 4.55 -3.89 -11.17
C LYS A 65 3.91 -4.43 -12.45
N LYS A 66 2.70 -4.98 -12.41
CA LYS A 66 2.04 -5.57 -13.59
C LYS A 66 1.33 -4.53 -14.48
N THR A 67 1.00 -3.34 -13.96
CA THR A 67 0.35 -2.27 -14.74
C THR A 67 1.35 -1.40 -15.52
N LYS A 68 2.61 -1.83 -15.67
CA LYS A 68 3.45 -1.28 -16.74
C LYS A 68 3.01 -1.96 -18.03
N GLU A 69 1.91 -1.47 -18.60
CA GLU A 69 1.62 -1.73 -20.00
C GLU A 69 2.90 -1.48 -20.77
N LYS A 70 3.32 -2.53 -21.48
CA LYS A 70 4.40 -2.50 -22.44
C LYS A 70 4.08 -1.31 -23.33
N ARG A 71 4.79 -0.18 -23.16
CA ARG A 71 4.69 0.96 -24.07
C ARG A 71 5.23 0.46 -25.40
N MET A 72 4.38 -0.21 -26.15
CA MET A 72 4.67 -0.73 -27.45
C MET A 72 4.70 0.51 -28.32
N PHE A 73 5.91 1.00 -28.57
CA PHE A 73 6.14 2.00 -29.58
C PHE A 73 5.66 1.38 -30.90
N ASN A 74 4.47 1.79 -31.34
CA ASN A 74 3.91 1.44 -32.63
C ASN A 74 4.08 2.66 -33.53
N PRO A 75 5.24 2.85 -34.17
CA PRO A 75 5.39 3.91 -35.14
C PRO A 75 4.58 3.51 -36.36
N ASP A 76 3.42 4.14 -36.53
CA ASP A 76 2.68 4.04 -37.77
C ASP A 76 3.42 4.84 -38.84
N PHE A 77 4.21 4.12 -39.64
CA PHE A 77 4.92 4.66 -40.79
C PHE A 77 4.10 4.52 -42.09
N ASP A 78 2.80 4.25 -42.01
CA ASP A 78 1.96 4.12 -43.21
C ASP A 78 1.63 5.50 -43.81
N LYS A 79 2.67 6.07 -44.42
CA LYS A 79 2.60 7.28 -45.23
C LYS A 79 2.08 6.87 -46.61
N ASN A 80 0.78 7.09 -46.78
CA ASN A 80 0.04 7.25 -48.04
C ASN A 80 0.96 7.42 -49.27
N LYS A 81 1.01 6.38 -50.10
CA LYS A 81 1.55 6.40 -51.46
C LYS A 81 0.37 6.52 -52.44
N ASN A 82 -0.01 7.75 -52.75
CA ASN A 82 -0.81 8.08 -53.93
C ASN A 82 -0.10 9.18 -54.71
#